data_AF-A0A2N6UIH3-F1
#
_entry.id   AF-A0A2N6UIH3-F1
#
_cell.length_a   1.000
_cell.length_b   1.000
_cell.length_c   1.000
_cell.angle_alpha   90.00
_cell.angle_beta   90.00
_cell.angle_gamma   90.00
#
_symmetry.space_group_name_H-M   'P 1'
#
loop_
_entity.id
_entity.type
_entity.pdbx_description
1 polymer ?
#
loop_
_entity_poly.entity_id
_entity_poly.type
_entity_poly.pdbx_seq_one_letter_code
_entity_poly.pdbx_strand_id
1 'polypeptide(L)' 'MVKPYKEVIKVMKKNGWLYDHTTGSHEIYIKDGKTCPVKCNKKDIPAGTLASIKRITGLNF' A
#
# COMPACT_ATOMS: atom_id res chain seq x y z
N MET A 1 -13.57 6.50 -6.23
CA MET A 1 -12.68 5.70 -7.09
C MET A 1 -12.07 4.58 -6.26
N VAL A 2 -12.07 3.35 -6.75
CA VAL A 2 -11.42 2.20 -6.08
C VAL A 2 -10.31 1.68 -7.00
N LYS A 3 -9.26 1.09 -6.43
CA LYS A 3 -8.16 0.50 -7.19
C LYS A 3 -7.92 -0.93 -6.76
N PRO A 4 -7.61 -1.86 -7.68
CA PRO A 4 -7.24 -3.22 -7.31
C PRO A 4 -6.00 -3.21 -6.41
N TYR A 5 -6.04 -3.99 -5.35
CA TYR A 5 -4.93 -4.20 -4.42
C TYR A 5 -3.61 -4.51 -5.15
N LYS A 6 -3.68 -5.41 -6.13
CA LYS A 6 -2.52 -5.84 -6.93
C LYS A 6 -1.85 -4.69 -7.69
N GLU A 7 -2.62 -3.71 -8.18
CA GLU A 7 -2.06 -2.54 -8.87
C GLU A 7 -1.27 -1.66 -7.91
N VAL A 8 -1.83 -1.41 -6.72
CA VAL A 8 -1.19 -0.61 -5.68
C VAL A 8 0.14 -1.25 -5.25
N ILE A 9 0.13 -2.56 -4.98
CA ILE A 9 1.35 -3.29 -4.60
C ILE A 9 2.38 -3.30 -5.72
N LYS A 10 1.97 -3.45 -6.99
CA LYS A 10 2.88 -3.38 -8.14
C LYS A 10 3.58 -2.03 -8.22
N VAL A 11 2.85 -0.93 -8.03
CA VAL A 11 3.41 0.42 -8.00
C VAL A 11 4.34 0.60 -6.80
N MET A 12 3.93 0.18 -5.60
CA MET A 12 4.76 0.27 -4.39
C MET A 12 6.09 -0.48 -4.57
N LYS A 13 6.05 -1.75 -4.99
CA LYS A 13 7.25 -2.56 -5.22
C LYS A 13 8.17 -1.96 -6.29
N LYS A 14 7.60 -1.46 -7.39
CA LYS A 14 8.37 -0.77 -8.45
C LYS A 14 9.09 0.48 -7.93
N ASN A 15 8.56 1.13 -6.90
CA ASN A 15 9.15 2.32 -6.29
C ASN A 15 10.03 2.01 -5.06
N GLY A 16 10.41 0.74 -4.86
CA GLY A 16 11.33 0.32 -3.80
C GLY A 16 10.69 0.11 -2.43
N TRP A 17 9.36 0.01 -2.36
CA TRP A 17 8.69 -0.42 -1.13
C TRP A 17 8.78 -1.93 -1.00
N LEU A 18 9.36 -2.39 0.10
CA LEU A 18 9.55 -3.80 0.41
C LEU A 18 8.48 -4.27 1.37
N TYR A 19 7.96 -5.47 1.15
CA TYR A 19 7.09 -6.11 2.13
C TYR A 19 7.93 -6.50 3.35
N ASP A 20 7.44 -6.16 4.54
CA ASP A 20 8.09 -6.47 5.80
C ASP A 20 7.37 -7.63 6.50
N HIS A 21 6.15 -7.42 6.97
CA HIS A 21 5.33 -8.44 7.61
C HIS A 21 3.83 -8.16 7.43
N THR A 22 2.99 -9.11 7.84
CA THR A 22 1.54 -8.95 7.89
C THR A 22 1.09 -8.90 9.33
N THR A 23 0.32 -7.88 9.69
CA THR A 23 -0.33 -7.76 11.00
C THR A 23 -1.85 -7.76 10.80
N GLY A 24 -2.47 -8.90 11.11
CA GLY A 24 -3.91 -9.10 10.95
C GLY A 24 -4.35 -9.00 9.49
N SER A 25 -5.07 -7.93 9.15
CA SER A 25 -5.62 -7.67 7.81
C SER A 25 -4.82 -6.66 6.97
N HIS A 26 -3.61 -6.33 7.42
CA HIS A 26 -2.74 -5.35 6.78
C HIS A 26 -1.35 -5.93 6.52
N GLU A 27 -0.89 -5.78 5.30
CA GLU A 27 0.52 -5.95 4.93
C GLU A 27 1.27 -4.64 5.19
N ILE A 28 2.41 -4.73 5.87
CA ILE A 28 3.27 -3.60 6.17
C ILE A 28 4.38 -3.54 5.13
N TYR A 29 4.51 -2.39 4.47
CA TYR A 29 5.58 -2.13 3.53
C TYR A 29 6.55 -1.09 4.11
N ILE A 30 7.85 -1.30 3.94
CA ILE A 30 8.90 -0.41 4.42
C ILE A 30 9.75 0.13 3.27
N LYS A 31 10.14 1.40 3.37
CA LYS A 31 11.13 2.05 2.51
C LYS A 31 11.80 3.19 3.27
N ASP A 32 13.14 3.21 3.30
CA ASP A 32 13.93 4.31 3.90
C ASP A 32 13.49 4.66 5.34
N GLY A 33 13.18 3.65 6.16
CA GLY A 33 12.70 3.83 7.53
C GLY A 33 11.23 4.26 7.68
N LYS A 34 10.50 4.46 6.57
CA LYS A 34 9.05 4.73 6.58
C LYS A 34 8.26 3.45 6.40
N THR A 35 7.15 3.32 7.13
CA THR A 35 6.22 2.20 7.04
C THR A 35 4.89 2.63 6.45
N CYS A 36 4.31 1.79 5.60
CA CYS A 36 3.02 1.99 4.97
C CYS A 36 2.16 0.73 5.12
N PRO A 37 1.11 0.77 5.96
CA PRO A 37 0.16 -0.33 6.06
C PRO A 37 -0.79 -0.34 4.85
N VAL A 38 -0.96 -1.49 4.23
CA VAL A 38 -1.86 -1.72 3.09
C VAL A 38 -2.82 -2.84 3.43
N LYS A 39 -4.13 -2.56 3.32
CA LYS A 39 -5.18 -3.53 3.61
C LYS A 39 -5.21 -4.62 2.52
N CYS A 40 -5.03 -5.90 2.90
CA CYS A 40 -4.93 -7.02 1.97
C CYS A 40 -6.21 -7.88 1.86
N ASN A 41 -7.18 -7.71 2.75
CA ASN A 41 -8.39 -8.56 2.80
C ASN A 41 -9.44 -8.27 1.71
N LYS A 42 -9.27 -7.20 0.92
CA LYS A 42 -10.21 -6.83 -0.14
C LYS A 42 -9.49 -6.77 -1.48
N LYS A 43 -10.18 -7.25 -2.52
CA LYS A 43 -9.68 -7.16 -3.90
C LYS A 43 -9.41 -5.71 -4.33
N ASP A 44 -10.21 -4.78 -3.79
CA ASP A 44 -10.13 -3.35 -4.08
C ASP A 44 -9.83 -2.52 -2.83
N ILE A 45 -8.98 -1.51 -3.00
CA ILE A 45 -8.61 -0.52 -2.00
C ILE A 45 -9.53 0.71 -2.16
N PRO A 46 -10.25 1.12 -1.10
CA PRO A 46 -11.13 2.29 -1.15
C PRO A 46 -10.32 3.59 -1.22
N ALA A 47 -10.94 4.64 -1.77
CA ALA A 47 -10.31 5.96 -1.98
C ALA A 47 -9.62 6.52 -0.72
N GLY A 48 -10.22 6.36 0.47
CA GLY A 48 -9.62 6.83 1.72
C GLY A 48 -8.31 6.13 2.06
N THR A 49 -8.23 4.81 1.82
CA THR A 49 -6.98 4.07 2.01
C THR A 49 -5.95 4.45 0.94
N LEU A 50 -6.36 4.65 -0.31
CA LEU A 50 -5.45 5.14 -1.36
C LEU A 50 -4.88 6.52 -1.02
N ALA A 51 -5.70 7.43 -0.49
CA ALA A 51 -5.25 8.76 -0.06
C ALA A 51 -4.22 8.67 1.08
N SER A 52 -4.46 7.79 2.07
CA SER A 52 -3.49 7.54 3.14
C SER A 52 -2.17 6.97 2.62
N ILE A 53 -2.22 5.97 1.72
CA ILE A 53 -1.04 5.40 1.09
C ILE A 53 -0.30 6.47 0.29
N LYS A 54 -1.00 7.27 -0.51
CA LYS A 54 -0.39 8.39 -1.27
C LYS A 54 0.29 9.40 -0.36
N ARG A 55 -0.32 9.75 0.78
CA ARG A 55 0.28 10.69 1.75
C ARG A 55 1.58 10.15 2.36
N ILE A 56 1.64 8.85 2.66
CA ILE A 56 2.83 8.21 3.24
C ILE A 56 3.92 8.00 2.18
N THR A 57 3.52 7.51 1.00
CA THR A 57 4.43 7.03 -0.03
C THR A 57 4.83 8.09 -1.06
N GLY A 58 4.03 9.14 -1.21
CA GLY A 58 4.14 10.12 -2.30
C GLY A 58 3.71 9.58 -3.68
N LEU A 59 3.18 8.36 -3.76
CA LEU A 59 2.87 7.67 -5.01
C LEU A 59 1.43 7.92 -5.48
N ASN A 60 1.23 7.88 -6.79
CA ASN A 60 -0.09 7.89 -7.43
C ASN A 60 -0.44 6.47 -7.91
N PHE A 61 -1.72 6.10 -7.80
CA PHE A 61 -2.25 4.77 -8.09
C PHE A 61 -3.45 4.83 -9.04
#